data_AF-A0A353XUH0-F1
#
_entry.id   AF-A0A353XUH0-F1
#
_cell.length_a   1.000
_cell.length_b   1.000
_cell.length_c   1.000
_cell.angle_alpha   90.00
_cell.angle_beta   90.00
_cell.angle_gamma   90.00
#
_symmetry.space_group_name_H-M   'P 1'
#
loop_
_entity.id
_entity.type
_entity.pdbx_description
1 polymer ?
#
loop_
_entity_poly.entity_id
_entity_poly.type
_entity_poly.pdbx_seq_one_letter_code
_entity_poly.pdbx_strand_id
1 'polypeptide(L)' 'AFLEQQARSHGRHNLFALTTRTAHWFIEQGFEEVSAEMLPEPRRTAYHNGRNSKVFKKPL' A
#
# COMPACT_ATOMS: atom_id res chain seq x y z
N ALA A 1 15.04 6.01 -1.98
CA ALA A 1 13.74 5.98 -2.68
C ALA A 1 13.78 5.18 -4.00
N PHE A 2 14.41 3.99 -4.05
CA PHE A 2 14.53 3.23 -5.31
C PHE A 2 13.16 2.76 -5.83
N LEU A 3 12.31 2.22 -4.95
CA LEU A 3 10.95 1.77 -5.30
C LEU A 3 10.05 2.91 -5.78
N GLU A 4 10.19 4.09 -5.19
CA GLU A 4 9.41 5.28 -5.56
C GLU A 4 9.82 5.80 -6.94
N GLN A 5 11.13 5.88 -7.22
CA GLN A 5 11.62 6.24 -8.54
C GLN A 5 11.23 5.21 -9.61
N GLN A 6 11.30 3.92 -9.29
CA GLN A 6 10.86 2.87 -10.20
C GLN A 6 9.35 2.98 -10.47
N ALA A 7 8.54 3.21 -9.44
CA ALA A 7 7.10 3.39 -9.59
C ALA A 7 6.76 4.62 -10.44
N ARG A 8 7.42 5.76 -10.22
CA ARG A 8 7.28 6.95 -11.08
C ARG A 8 7.70 6.68 -12.52
N SER A 9 8.81 5.96 -12.72
CA SER A 9 9.28 5.54 -14.07
C SER A 9 8.25 4.67 -14.80
N HIS A 10 7.48 3.86 -14.06
CA HIS A 10 6.38 3.08 -14.59
C HIS A 10 5.03 3.83 -14.66
N GLY A 11 5.00 5.14 -14.41
CA GLY A 11 3.76 5.94 -14.42
C GLY A 11 2.78 5.59 -13.29
N ARG A 12 3.28 5.02 -12.18
CA ARG A 12 2.47 4.71 -11.00
C ARG A 12 2.49 5.89 -10.04
N HIS A 13 1.31 6.43 -9.75
CA HIS A 13 1.14 7.59 -8.87
C HIS A 13 0.83 7.22 -7.41
N ASN A 14 0.62 5.94 -7.13
CA ASN A 14 0.25 5.46 -5.80
C ASN A 14 1.03 4.20 -5.46
N LEU A 15 1.61 4.16 -4.26
CA LEU A 15 2.20 2.97 -3.67
C LEU A 15 1.25 2.40 -2.62
N PHE A 16 1.15 1.08 -2.60
CA PHE A 16 0.39 0.35 -1.60
C PHE A 16 1.31 -0.59 -0.84
N ALA A 17 1.24 -0.57 0.49
CA ALA A 17 1.97 -1.47 1.38
C ALA A 17 0.96 -2.21 2.27
N LEU A 18 1.23 -3.49 2.54
CA LEU A 18 0.40 -4.33 3.40
C LEU A 18 1.27 -4.85 4.54
N THR A 19 0.90 -4.55 5.79
CA THR A 19 1.64 -5.03 6.97
C THR A 19 0.71 -5.34 8.12
N THR A 20 1.06 -6.34 8.94
CA THR A 20 0.31 -6.73 10.14
C THR A 20 0.96 -6.29 11.45
N ARG A 21 2.27 -5.97 11.45
CA ARG A 21 3.02 -5.67 12.69
C ARG A 21 3.77 -4.33 12.68
N THR A 22 4.01 -3.72 11.53
CA THR A 22 4.91 -2.55 11.42
C THR A 22 4.20 -1.32 10.82
N ALA A 23 2.95 -1.09 11.20
CA ALA A 23 2.14 0.04 10.70
C ALA A 23 2.79 1.42 10.96
N HIS A 24 3.32 1.62 12.17
CA HIS A 24 3.83 2.93 12.61
C HIS A 24 4.97 3.46 11.72
N TRP A 25 5.91 2.59 11.33
CA TRP A 25 7.01 2.97 10.45
C TRP A 25 6.53 3.47 9.08
N PHE A 26 5.47 2.87 8.53
CA PHE A 26 4.89 3.32 7.26
C PHE A 26 4.26 4.71 7.38
N ILE A 27 3.59 5.00 8.50
CA ILE A 27 3.01 6.31 8.78
C ILE A 27 4.12 7.38 8.80
N GLU A 28 5.25 7.11 9.45
CA GLU A 28 6.40 8.02 9.46
C GLU A 28 7.05 8.20 8.08
N GLN A 29 7.00 7.18 7.20
CA GLN A 29 7.46 7.30 5.81
C GLN A 29 6.49 8.06 4.89
N GLY A 30 5.38 8.55 5.43
CA GLY A 30 4.34 9.28 4.71
C GLY A 30 3.31 8.38 4.01
N PHE A 31 3.15 7.14 4.48
CA PHE A 31 2.00 6.33 4.07
C PHE A 31 0.81 6.60 4.99
N GLU A 32 -0.37 6.66 4.40
CA GLU A 32 -1.63 6.78 5.12
C GLU A 32 -2.29 5.40 5.26
N GLU A 33 -2.78 5.07 6.45
CA GLU A 33 -3.59 3.86 6.65
C GLU A 33 -4.90 4.01 5.88
N VAL A 34 -5.14 3.11 4.93
CA VAL A 34 -6.37 3.06 4.14
C VAL A 34 -7.06 1.73 4.34
N SER A 35 -8.38 1.71 4.21
CA SER A 35 -9.14 0.47 4.19
C SER A 35 -8.77 -0.37 2.97
N ALA A 36 -8.83 -1.70 3.11
CA ALA A 36 -8.59 -2.63 2.01
C ALA A 36 -9.59 -2.48 0.85
N GLU A 37 -10.71 -1.79 1.06
CA GLU A 37 -11.67 -1.40 0.04
C GLU A 37 -11.11 -0.41 -1.00
N MET A 38 -10.07 0.37 -0.65
CA MET A 38 -9.36 1.29 -1.56
C MET A 38 -8.37 0.57 -2.48
N LEU A 39 -8.18 -0.74 -2.31
CA LEU A 39 -7.36 -1.52 -3.23
C LEU A 39 -8.08 -1.64 -4.59
N PRO A 40 -7.34 -1.59 -5.71
CA PRO A 40 -7.92 -1.86 -7.01
C PRO A 40 -8.53 -3.27 -7.02
N GLU A 41 -9.66 -3.42 -7.70
CA GLU A 41 -10.48 -4.65 -7.77
C GLU A 41 -9.69 -5.97 -7.89
N PRO A 42 -8.67 -6.10 -8.78
CA PRO A 42 -7.85 -7.32 -8.84
C PRO A 42 -7.04 -7.61 -7.56
N ARG A 43 -6.61 -6.57 -6.84
CA ARG A 43 -5.90 -6.70 -5.55
C ARG A 43 -6.87 -6.98 -4.41
N ARG A 44 -8.07 -6.40 -4.43
CA ARG A 44 -9.11 -6.63 -3.41
C ARG A 44 -9.56 -8.09 -3.40
N THR A 45 -9.78 -8.69 -4.57
CA THR A 45 -10.12 -10.12 -4.69
C THR A 45 -9.00 -11.02 -4.17
N ALA A 46 -7.72 -10.67 -4.41
CA ALA A 46 -6.57 -11.40 -3.87
C ALA A 46 -6.38 -11.21 -2.36
N TYR A 47 -6.84 -10.07 -1.81
CA TYR A 47 -6.72 -9.74 -0.39
C TYR A 47 -7.66 -10.58 0.50
N HIS A 48 -8.73 -11.17 -0.06
CA HIS A 48 -9.72 -11.95 0.68
C HIS A 48 -9.23 -13.28 1.29
N ASN A 49 -7.96 -13.70 1.06
CA ASN A 49 -7.46 -15.00 1.51
C ASN A 49 -6.85 -15.04 2.94
N GLY A 50 -7.45 -14.32 3.90
CA GLY A 50 -7.38 -14.73 5.32
C GLY A 50 -6.30 -14.12 6.22
N ARG A 51 -5.67 -13.00 5.85
CA ARG A 51 -4.77 -12.24 6.75
C ARG A 51 -5.25 -10.81 6.86
N ASN A 52 -5.86 -10.46 7.99
CA ASN A 52 -6.38 -9.14 8.35
C ASN A 52 -5.26 -8.07 8.38
N SER A 53 -4.67 -7.77 7.22
CA SER A 53 -3.44 -7.01 7.05
C SER A 53 -3.79 -5.56 6.77
N LYS A 54 -3.33 -4.62 7.60
CA LYS A 54 -3.59 -3.19 7.37
C LYS A 54 -2.99 -2.76 6.04
N VAL A 55 -3.74 -1.98 5.28
CA VAL A 55 -3.33 -1.45 3.99
C VAL A 55 -2.89 0.00 4.17
N PHE A 56 -1.80 0.35 3.52
CA PHE A 56 -1.19 1.67 3.58
C PHE A 56 -1.03 2.20 2.17
N LYS A 57 -1.39 3.46 1.94
CA LYS A 57 -1.28 4.13 0.65
C LYS A 57 -0.36 5.34 0.79
N LYS A 58 0.58 5.48 -0.13
CA LYS A 58 1.38 6.70 -0.27
C LYS A 58 1.22 7.27 -1.68
N PRO A 59 0.76 8.53 -1.83
CA PRO A 59 0.83 9.21 -3.12
C PRO A 59 2.30 9.50 -3.47
N LEU A 60 2.67 9.21 -4.72
CA LEU A 60 4.01 9.43 -5.28
C LEU A 60 4.15 10.76 -5.99
#